data_AF-A0A7M3YIM9-F1
#
_entry.id   AF-A0A7M3YIM9-F1
#
_cell.length_a   1.000
_cell.length_b   1.000
_cell.length_c   1.000
_cell.angle_alpha   90.00
_cell.angle_beta   90.00
_cell.angle_gamma   90.00
#
_symmetry.space_group_name_H-M   'P 1'
#
loop_
_entity.id
_entity.type
_entity.pdbx_description
1 polymer ?
#
loop_
_entity_poly.entity_id
_entity_poly.type
_entity_poly.pdbx_seq_one_letter_code
_entity_poly.pdbx_strand_id
1 'polypeptide(L)' 'GGDNLKAAIFSAGFKEGCILLPLLGARAEVAFGPAGLGDLYVTSTSPFGRNRTMGEKLGTGKNLEE' A
#
# COMPACT_ATOMS: atom_id res chain seq x y z
N GLY A 1 16.24 -6.81 9.39
CA GLY A 1 14.90 -7.15 8.89
C GLY A 1 14.05 -5.91 8.94
N GLY A 2 13.75 -5.30 7.79
CA GLY A 2 13.01 -4.04 7.70
C GLY A 2 11.49 -4.18 7.91
N ASP A 3 11.05 -5.27 8.53
CA ASP A 3 9.65 -5.68 8.52
C ASP A 3 8.79 -4.81 9.44
N ASN A 4 9.34 -4.31 10.55
CA ASN A 4 8.65 -3.34 11.41
C ASN A 4 8.38 -2.03 10.68
N LEU A 5 9.35 -1.54 9.89
CA LEU A 5 9.17 -0.33 9.09
C LEU A 5 8.13 -0.54 7.98
N LYS A 6 8.17 -1.69 7.30
CA LYS A 6 7.14 -2.06 6.31
C LYS A 6 5.75 -2.11 6.93
N ALA A 7 5.61 -2.71 8.12
CA ALA A 7 4.34 -2.76 8.84
C ALA A 7 3.84 -1.37 9.24
N ALA A 8 4.72 -0.46 9.64
CA ALA A 8 4.37 0.93 9.94
C ALA A 8 3.86 1.68 8.70
N ILE A 9 4.56 1.56 7.56
CA ILE A 9 4.16 2.20 6.29
C ILE A 9 2.82 1.64 5.82
N PHE A 10 2.64 0.32 5.88
CA PHE A 10 1.37 -0.32 5.53
C PHE A 10 0.22 0.21 6.39
N SER A 11 0.42 0.29 7.70
CA SER A 11 -0.60 0.76 8.65
C SER A 11 -0.97 2.22 8.39
N ALA A 12 0.00 3.07 8.04
CA ALA A 12 -0.23 4.46 7.67
C ALA A 12 -1.07 4.57 6.38
N GLY A 13 -0.68 3.87 5.31
CA GLY A 13 -1.43 3.88 4.04
C GLY A 13 -2.84 3.30 4.20
N PHE A 14 -3.01 2.25 5.00
CA PHE A 14 -4.33 1.70 5.30
C PHE A 14 -5.22 2.71 6.03
N LYS A 15 -4.66 3.41 7.03
CA LYS A 15 -5.37 4.47 7.77
C LYS A 15 -5.80 5.61 6.85
N GLU A 16 -4.94 6.02 5.92
CA GLU A 16 -5.29 7.02 4.90
C GLU A 16 -6.47 6.55 4.03
N GLY A 17 -6.46 5.29 3.59
CA GLY A 17 -7.57 4.69 2.84
C GLY A 17 -8.89 4.68 3.63
N CYS A 18 -8.85 4.33 4.92
CA CYS A 18 -10.02 4.38 5.80
C CYS A 18 -10.63 5.78 5.95
N ILE A 19 -9.82 6.83 5.82
CA ILE A 19 -10.27 8.23 5.88
C ILE A 19 -10.78 8.68 4.50
N LEU A 20 -10.05 8.38 3.43
CA LEU A 20 -10.34 8.86 2.08
C LEU A 20 -11.61 8.23 1.50
N LEU A 21 -11.82 6.92 1.69
CA LEU A 21 -12.94 6.20 1.09
C LEU A 21 -14.32 6.80 1.49
N PRO A 22 -14.62 7.08 2.77
CA PRO A 22 -15.85 7.76 3.16
C PRO A 22 -15.99 9.18 2.59
N LEU A 23 -14.89 9.94 2.49
CA LEU A 23 -14.91 11.27 1.89
C LEU A 23 -15.27 11.24 0.40
N LEU A 24 -14.99 10.13 -0.27
CA LEU A 24 -15.36 9.88 -1.67
C LEU A 24 -16.74 9.21 -1.82
N GLY A 25 -17.51 9.07 -0.74
CA GLY A 25 -18.86 8.50 -0.75
C GLY A 25 -18.93 6.97 -0.65
N ALA A 26 -17.80 6.29 -0.40
CA ALA A 26 -17.82 4.85 -0.13
C ALA A 26 -18.25 4.55 1.31
N ARG A 27 -18.79 3.35 1.56
CA ARG A 27 -19.08 2.89 2.93
C ARG A 27 -17.77 2.57 3.65
N ALA A 28 -17.62 3.00 4.89
CA ALA A 28 -16.38 2.81 5.66
C ALA A 28 -15.95 1.33 5.76
N GLU A 29 -16.91 0.41 5.82
CA GLU A 29 -16.66 -1.04 5.89
C GLU A 29 -15.91 -1.58 4.66
N VAL A 30 -15.99 -0.90 3.50
CA VAL A 30 -15.30 -1.31 2.27
C VAL A 30 -13.78 -1.35 2.48
N ALA A 31 -13.25 -0.44 3.30
CA ALA A 31 -11.82 -0.40 3.61
C ALA A 31 -11.35 -1.72 4.27
N PHE A 32 -12.17 -2.32 5.14
CA PHE A 32 -11.83 -3.56 5.84
C PHE A 32 -12.15 -4.83 5.05
N GLY A 33 -12.81 -4.70 3.90
CA GLY A 33 -13.15 -5.82 3.03
C GLY A 33 -11.97 -6.31 2.18
N PRO A 34 -12.17 -7.38 1.39
CA PRO A 34 -11.16 -7.94 0.50
C PRO A 34 -10.59 -6.93 -0.49
N ALA A 35 -11.42 -6.00 -0.98
CA ALA A 35 -11.01 -4.96 -1.93
C ALA A 35 -10.17 -3.83 -1.28
N GLY A 36 -10.21 -3.67 0.04
CA GLY A 36 -9.44 -2.65 0.75
C GLY A 36 -8.21 -3.26 1.42
N LEU A 37 -8.39 -3.81 2.62
CA LEU A 37 -7.31 -4.42 3.40
C LEU A 37 -6.65 -5.58 2.66
N GLY A 38 -7.44 -6.43 2.01
CA GLY A 38 -6.92 -7.60 1.30
C GLY A 38 -6.04 -7.22 0.12
N ASP A 39 -6.56 -6.37 -0.77
CA ASP A 39 -5.84 -5.90 -1.95
C ASP A 39 -4.60 -5.08 -1.61
N LEU A 40 -4.70 -4.19 -0.60
CA LEU A 40 -3.55 -3.42 -0.12
C LEU A 40 -2.45 -4.34 0.45
N TYR A 41 -2.83 -5.35 1.22
CA TYR A 41 -1.87 -6.28 1.82
C TYR A 41 -1.16 -7.12 0.75
N VAL A 42 -1.90 -7.74 -0.17
CA VAL A 42 -1.30 -8.58 -1.21
C VAL A 42 -0.42 -7.74 -2.16
N THR A 43 -0.85 -6.52 -2.51
CA THR A 43 -0.09 -5.67 -3.43
C THR A 43 1.18 -5.12 -2.80
N SER A 44 1.16 -4.75 -1.52
CA SER A 44 2.33 -4.20 -0.81
C SER A 44 3.37 -5.27 -0.42
N THR A 45 2.94 -6.51 -0.21
CA THR A 45 3.82 -7.61 0.22
C THR A 45 4.25 -8.54 -0.91
N SER A 46 3.56 -8.52 -2.06
CA SER A 46 3.88 -9.41 -3.18
C SER A 46 5.25 -9.08 -3.79
N PRO A 47 6.18 -10.07 -3.87
CA PRO A 47 7.49 -9.87 -4.46
C PRO A 47 7.44 -9.50 -5.95
N PHE A 48 6.34 -9.85 -6.65
CA PHE A 48 6.15 -9.61 -8.09
C PHE A 48 5.36 -8.33 -8.40
N GLY A 49 4.96 -7.55 -7.39
CA GLY A 49 4.20 -6.33 -7.58
C GLY A 49 5.01 -5.26 -8.32
N ARG A 50 4.50 -4.77 -9.46
CA ARG A 50 5.16 -3.72 -10.26
C ARG A 50 5.50 -2.47 -9.44
N ASN A 51 4.57 -2.01 -8.60
CA ASN A 51 4.74 -0.84 -7.73
C ASN A 51 5.82 -1.08 -6.67
N ARG A 52 5.91 -2.30 -6.13
CA ARG A 52 6.92 -2.66 -5.13
C ARG A 52 8.31 -2.64 -5.76
N THR A 53 8.49 -3.30 -6.91
CA THR A 53 9.75 -3.31 -7.66
C THR A 53 10.19 -1.90 -8.07
N MET A 54 9.24 -1.08 -8.51
CA MET A 54 9.48 0.33 -8.81
C MET A 54 9.95 1.10 -7.57
N GLY A 55 9.27 0.95 -6.43
CA GLY A 55 9.68 1.55 -5.16
C GLY A 55 11.07 1.11 -4.70
N GLU A 56 11.43 -0.17 -4.91
CA GLU A 56 12.79 -0.66 -4.63
C GLU A 56 13.83 -0.01 -5.53
N LYS A 57 13.57 0.09 -6.84
CA LYS A 57 14.46 0.79 -7.78
C LYS A 57 14.66 2.25 -7.39
N LEU A 58 13.58 2.97 -7.08
CA LEU A 58 13.62 4.35 -6.60
C LEU A 58 14.45 4.46 -5.30
N GLY A 59 14.27 3.53 -4.37
CA GLY A 59 15.05 3.45 -3.14
C GLY A 59 16.55 3.20 -3.35
N THR A 60 16.92 2.59 -4.49
CA THR A 60 18.33 2.44 -4.92
C THR A 60 18.89 3.63 -5.68
N GLY A 61 18.11 4.71 -5.87
CA GLY A 61 18.54 5.94 -6.53
C GLY A 61 18.29 5.99 -8.04
N LYS A 62 17.58 5.01 -8.61
CA LYS A 62 17.12 5.04 -10.01
C LYS A 62 15.95 6.02 -10.16
N ASN A 63 15.76 6.56 -11.36
CA ASN A 63 14.62 7.42 -11.67
C ASN A 63 13.46 6.63 -12.31
N LEU A 64 12.36 7.30 -12.66
CA LEU A 64 11.15 6.68 -13.23
C LEU A 64 11.35 6.12 -14.65
N GLU A 65 12.38 6.59 -15.35
CA GLU A 65 12.69 6.25 -16.74
C GLU A 65 13.65 5.03 -16.81
N GLU A 66 14.19 4.57 -15.67
CA GLU A 66 15.17 3.47 -15.50
C GLU A 66 14.62 2.21 -14.78
#